data_AF-A0A0P9FKZ3-F1
#
_entry.id   AF-A0A0P9FKZ3-F1
#
_cell.length_a   1.000
_cell.length_b   1.000
_cell.length_c   1.000
_cell.angle_alpha   90.00
_cell.angle_beta   90.00
_cell.angle_gamma   90.00
#
_symmetry.space_group_name_H-M   'P 1'
#
loop_
_entity.id
_entity.type
_entity.pdbx_description
1 polymer ?
#
loop_
_entity_poly.entity_id
_entity_poly.type
_entity_poly.pdbx_seq_one_letter_code
_entity_poly.pdbx_strand_id
1 'polypeptide(L)'
;MSVQLILARNNLGTLVHIDDVPSGLACECYCPDCGARLEARKGSVNRHHFSHDQRDAKFQNCSYGPETELHLALKRLLQQKNESHHSYSIFIQ
;
A
#
# COMPACT_ATOMS: atom_id res chain seq x y z
N MET A 1 -13.38 3.64 7.89
CA MET A 1 -12.16 4.44 8.18
C MET A 1 -11.63 5.03 6.88
N SER A 2 -11.24 6.30 6.86
CA SER A 2 -10.61 6.93 5.69
C SER A 2 -9.10 6.90 5.88
N VAL A 3 -8.40 6.17 5.02
CA VAL A 3 -6.94 6.07 5.01
C VAL A 3 -6.43 6.46 3.62
N GLN A 4 -5.24 7.04 3.60
CA GLN A 4 -4.57 7.48 2.39
C GLN A 4 -3.30 6.67 2.25
N LEU A 5 -3.34 5.64 1.41
CA LEU A 5 -2.19 4.78 1.15
C LEU A 5 -1.49 5.22 -0.12
N ILE A 6 -0.18 5.00 -0.22
CA ILE A 6 0.59 5.26 -1.43
C ILE A 6 0.96 3.95 -2.14
N LEU A 7 0.98 2.85 -1.40
CA LEU A 7 1.16 1.50 -1.93
C LEU A 7 -0.14 0.70 -1.82
N ALA A 8 -0.34 -0.17 -2.78
CA ALA A 8 -1.36 -1.19 -2.77
C ALA A 8 -0.83 -2.50 -3.32
N ARG A 9 -1.53 -3.60 -3.06
CA ARG A 9 -1.26 -4.90 -3.69
C ARG A 9 -2.14 -5.05 -4.92
N ASN A 10 -1.57 -5.34 -6.09
CA ASN A 10 -2.33 -5.62 -7.30
C ASN A 10 -2.88 -7.07 -7.31
N ASN A 11 -3.61 -7.42 -8.37
CA ASN A 11 -4.16 -8.76 -8.58
C ASN A 11 -3.08 -9.87 -8.76
N LEU A 12 -1.84 -9.51 -9.10
CA LEU A 12 -0.69 -10.42 -9.17
C LEU A 12 0.00 -10.63 -7.82
N GLY A 13 -0.47 -9.96 -6.76
CA GLY A 13 0.13 -10.05 -5.43
C GLY A 13 1.35 -9.14 -5.21
N THR A 14 1.71 -8.30 -6.19
CA THR A 14 2.85 -7.37 -6.12
C THR A 14 2.44 -6.02 -5.54
N LEU A 15 3.34 -5.37 -4.79
CA LEU A 15 3.11 -3.98 -4.39
C LEU A 15 3.34 -3.01 -5.54
N VAL A 16 2.41 -2.08 -5.72
CA VAL A 16 2.43 -1.05 -6.76
C VAL A 16 2.24 0.34 -6.17
N HIS A 17 2.83 1.36 -6.79
CA HIS A 17 2.65 2.76 -6.41
C HIS A 17 1.33 3.31 -6.95
N ILE A 18 0.75 4.30 -6.27
CA ILE A 18 -0.44 5.00 -6.75
C ILE A 18 -0.24 5.61 -8.14
N ASP A 19 0.96 6.05 -8.48
CA ASP A 19 1.24 6.67 -9.78
C ASP A 19 1.22 5.65 -10.93
N ASP A 20 1.53 4.38 -10.64
CA ASP A 20 1.70 3.33 -11.65
C ASP A 20 0.39 2.61 -12.04
N VAL A 21 -0.74 3.00 -11.43
CA VAL A 21 -2.04 2.35 -11.64
C VAL A 21 -3.09 3.26 -12.28
N PRO A 22 -4.12 2.73 -12.95
CA PRO A 22 -5.30 3.50 -13.36
C PRO A 22 -5.99 4.19 -12.18
N SER A 23 -6.68 5.30 -12.42
CA SER A 23 -7.52 5.96 -11.40
C SER A 23 -8.81 5.19 -11.12
N GLY A 24 -9.39 5.43 -9.94
CA GLY A 24 -10.63 4.83 -9.49
C GLY A 24 -10.47 3.35 -9.15
N LEU A 25 -11.55 2.58 -9.27
CA LEU A 25 -11.59 1.15 -9.00
C LEU A 25 -10.98 0.30 -10.12
N ALA A 26 -10.70 0.91 -11.27
CA ALA A 26 -10.02 0.25 -12.39
C ALA A 26 -8.56 -0.13 -12.06
N CYS A 27 -8.02 0.35 -10.94
CA CYS A 27 -6.71 -0.08 -10.45
C CYS A 27 -6.66 -1.55 -10.01
N GLU A 28 -7.82 -2.17 -9.72
CA GLU A 28 -7.91 -3.55 -9.18
C GLU A 28 -6.95 -3.81 -8.01
N CYS A 29 -6.79 -2.80 -7.16
CA CYS A 29 -5.86 -2.81 -6.05
C CYS A 29 -6.53 -3.18 -4.72
N TYR A 30 -5.74 -3.76 -3.84
CA TYR A 30 -6.18 -4.24 -2.53
C TYR A 30 -5.25 -3.72 -1.43
N CYS A 31 -5.83 -3.48 -0.26
CA CYS A 31 -5.08 -3.12 0.94
C CYS A 31 -4.16 -4.28 1.32
N PRO A 32 -2.84 -4.06 1.49
CA PRO A 32 -1.92 -5.13 1.86
C PRO A 32 -2.17 -5.68 3.27
N ASP A 33 -2.83 -4.91 4.14
CA ASP A 33 -3.16 -5.27 5.52
C ASP A 33 -4.50 -6.00 5.63
N CYS A 34 -5.61 -5.32 5.35
CA CYS A 34 -6.95 -5.92 5.52
C CYS A 34 -7.48 -6.65 4.27
N GLY A 35 -6.81 -6.52 3.12
CA GLY A 35 -7.26 -7.15 1.87
C GLY A 35 -8.53 -6.56 1.24
N ALA A 36 -9.04 -5.45 1.77
CA ALA A 36 -10.18 -4.73 1.18
C ALA A 36 -9.81 -4.09 -0.16
N ARG A 37 -10.78 -3.95 -1.07
CA ARG A 37 -10.61 -3.20 -2.32
C ARG A 37 -10.27 -1.74 -2.06
N LEU A 38 -9.42 -1.20 -2.91
CA LEU A 38 -9.00 0.19 -2.90
C LEU A 38 -9.49 0.93 -4.15
N GLU A 39 -9.73 2.22 -3.98
CA GLU A 39 -9.98 3.20 -5.03
C GLU A 39 -8.73 4.09 -5.18
N ALA A 40 -8.16 4.15 -6.38
CA ALA A 40 -7.04 5.03 -6.69
C ALA A 40 -7.51 6.47 -6.94
N ARG A 41 -7.35 7.34 -5.94
CA ARG A 41 -7.76 8.75 -6.03
C ARG A 41 -6.60 9.58 -6.56
N LYS A 42 -6.72 10.00 -7.82
CA LYS A 42 -5.78 10.88 -8.51
C LYS A 42 -6.46 12.22 -8.76
N GLY A 43 -5.84 13.31 -8.34
CA GLY A 43 -6.40 14.65 -8.50
C GLY A 43 -5.29 15.69 -8.53
N SER A 44 -5.57 16.85 -9.10
CA SER A 44 -4.63 17.96 -9.23
C SER A 44 -4.43 18.76 -7.93
N VAL A 45 -5.39 18.67 -6.99
CA VAL A 45 -5.39 19.44 -5.74
C VAL A 45 -4.85 18.61 -4.55
N ASN A 46 -5.21 17.33 -4.49
CA ASN A 46 -4.77 16.42 -3.43
C ASN A 46 -3.72 15.46 -3.96
N ARG A 47 -2.72 15.11 -3.12
CA ARG A 47 -1.73 14.09 -3.47
C ARG A 47 -2.43 12.79 -3.86
N HIS A 48 -1.91 12.14 -4.90
CA HIS A 48 -2.41 10.84 -5.33
C HIS A 48 -2.33 9.86 -4.15
N HIS A 49 -3.44 9.17 -3.86
CA HIS A 49 -3.49 8.15 -2.83
C HIS A 49 -4.55 7.11 -3.14
N PHE A 50 -4.45 5.97 -2.47
CA PHE A 50 -5.50 4.98 -2.40
C PHE A 50 -6.39 5.22 -1.19
N SER A 51 -7.69 4.95 -1.34
CA SER A 51 -8.65 4.90 -0.24
C SER A 51 -9.42 3.59 -0.27
N HIS A 52 -9.89 3.10 0.89
CA HIS A 52 -10.78 1.95 0.92
C HIS A 52 -12.07 2.21 0.16
N ASP A 53 -12.48 1.23 -0.63
CA ASP A 53 -13.84 1.16 -1.13
C ASP A 53 -14.78 0.92 0.07
N GLN A 54 -15.62 1.91 0.39
CA GLN A 54 -16.55 1.82 1.52
C GLN A 54 -17.58 0.71 1.38
N ARG A 55 -17.72 0.13 0.19
CA ARG A 55 -18.59 -1.03 -0.07
C ARG A 55 -17.95 -2.35 0.34
N ASP A 56 -16.64 -2.38 0.65
CA ASP A 56 -15.93 -3.58 1.07
C ASP A 56 -15.73 -3.61 2.60
N ALA A 57 -16.59 -4.35 3.32
CA ALA A 57 -16.57 -4.38 4.78
C ALA A 57 -15.24 -4.84 5.40
N LYS A 58 -14.32 -5.45 4.64
CA LYS A 58 -12.99 -5.83 5.12
C LYS A 58 -12.18 -4.64 5.67
N PHE A 59 -12.48 -3.40 5.24
CA PHE A 59 -11.78 -2.22 5.77
C PHE A 59 -11.96 -2.03 7.28
N GLN A 60 -13.00 -2.61 7.89
CA GLN A 60 -13.30 -2.43 9.32
C GLN A 60 -12.20 -3.00 10.23
N ASN A 61 -11.47 -3.99 9.74
CA ASN A 61 -10.36 -4.62 10.45
C ASN A 61 -9.00 -4.02 10.03
N CYS A 62 -9.01 -2.91 9.29
CA CYS A 62 -7.79 -2.29 8.81
C CYS A 62 -7.09 -1.53 9.93
N SER A 63 -5.87 -1.98 10.24
CA SER A 63 -4.98 -1.31 11.21
C SER A 63 -3.94 -0.44 10.52
N TYR A 64 -3.94 -0.42 9.17
CA TYR A 64 -3.13 0.51 8.38
C TYR A 64 -3.47 1.96 8.74
N GLY A 65 -2.52 2.67 9.35
CA GLY A 65 -2.64 4.10 9.65
C GLY A 65 -2.17 4.98 8.48
N PRO A 66 -2.28 6.31 8.59
CA PRO A 66 -1.60 7.22 7.67
C PRO A 66 -0.09 6.99 7.78
N GLU A 67 0.49 6.34 6.78
CA GLU A 67 1.93 6.10 6.73
C GLU A 67 2.66 7.31 6.18
N THR A 68 3.72 7.70 6.86
CA THR A 68 4.68 8.69 6.35
C THR A 68 5.62 8.04 5.33
N GLU A 69 6.21 8.83 4.44
CA GLU A 69 7.10 8.33 3.37
C GLU A 69 8.24 7.45 3.89
N LEU A 70 8.72 7.73 5.10
CA LEU A 70 9.74 6.94 5.79
C LEU A 70 9.25 5.54 6.17
N HIS A 71 8.02 5.42 6.68
CA HIS A 71 7.46 4.14 7.10
C HIS A 71 7.25 3.21 5.89
N LEU A 72 6.88 3.80 4.76
CA LEU A 72 6.65 3.11 3.50
C LEU A 72 7.96 2.64 2.83
N ALA A 73 9.01 3.48 2.84
CA ALA A 73 10.34 3.09 2.38
C ALA A 73 10.89 1.91 3.18
N LEU A 74 10.69 1.92 4.50
CA LEU A 74 11.08 0.83 5.38
C LEU A 74 10.31 -0.47 5.07
N LYS A 75 8.99 -0.40 4.84
CA LYS A 75 8.19 -1.58 4.47
C LYS A 75 8.62 -2.20 3.13
N ARG A 76 8.99 -1.39 2.14
CA ARG A 76 9.55 -1.88 0.86
C ARG A 76 10.87 -2.63 1.07
N LEU A 77 11.78 -2.07 1.88
CA LEU A 77 13.05 -2.72 2.22
C LEU A 77 12.83 -4.04 2.98
N LEU A 78 11.83 -4.09 3.87
CA LEU A 78 11.48 -5.31 4.61
C LEU A 78 10.92 -6.40 3.70
N GLN A 79 10.09 -6.05 2.70
CA GLN A 79 9.62 -7.02 1.71
C GLN A 79 10.72 -7.55 0.81
N GLN A 80 11.69 -6.71 0.40
CA GLN A 80 12.85 -7.17 -0.36
C GLN A 80 13.71 -8.18 0.43
N LYS A 81 13.77 -8.04 1.77
CA LYS A 81 14.51 -8.98 2.62
C LYS A 81 13.81 -10.33 2.80
N ASN A 82 12.49 -10.41 2.65
CA ASN A 82 11.76 -11.68 2.85
C ASN A 82 11.91 -12.68 1.68
N GLU A 83 12.45 -12.25 0.54
CA GLU A 83 12.82 -13.11 -0.61
C GLU A 83 14.31 -13.52 -0.59
N SER A 84 15.09 -13.08 0.41
CA SER A 84 16.54 -13.30 0.45
C SER A 84 16.95 -13.95 1.75
N HIS A 85 16.82 -15.28 1.81
CA HIS A 85 17.62 -16.12 2.70
C HIS A 85 19.11 -16.05 2.27
N HIS A 86 19.74 -14.88 2.42
CA HIS A 86 21.20 -14.78 2.34
C HIS A 86 21.71 -13.56 3.13
N SER A 87 22.18 -13.87 4.34
CA SER A 87 23.27 -13.24 5.10
C SER A 87 23.75 -11.85 4.63
N TYR A 88 23.35 -10.80 5.33
CA TYR A 88 24.21 -9.62 5.54
C TYR A 88 24.01 -9.09 6.96
N SER A 89 24.93 -9.49 7.84
CA SER A 89 25.21 -8.85 9.12
C SER A 89 25.83 -7.48 8.83
N ILE A 90 25.13 -6.38 9.13
CA ILE A 90 25.75 -5.06 9.26
C ILE A 90 25.17 -4.39 10.50
N PHE A 91 26.07 -4.21 11.46
CA PHE A 91 25.95 -3.54 12.74
C PHE A 91 25.45 -2.12 12.59
N ILE A 92 24.64 -1.65 13.54
CA ILE A 92 24.69 -0.25 13.92
C ILE A 92 24.58 -0.17 15.45
N GLN A 93 25.64 0.39 16.01
CA GLN A 93 25.89 0.71 17.40
C GLN A 93 24.94 1.81 17.88
#